data_AF-A0A1U7W3B5-F1
#
_entry.id   AF-A0A1U7W3B5-F1
#
_cell.length_a   1.000
_cell.length_b   1.000
_cell.length_c   1.000
_cell.angle_alpha   90.00
_cell.angle_beta   90.00
_cell.angle_gamma   90.00
#
_symmetry.space_group_name_H-M   'P 1'
#
loop_
_entity.id
_entity.type
_entity.pdbx_description
1 polymer ?
#
loop_
_entity_poly.entity_id
_entity_poly.type
_entity_poly.pdbx_seq_one_letter_code
_entity_poly.pdbx_strand_id
1 'polypeptide(L)'
;MRQFEDPELVKIKESIPFQKKQLFEQSDNGILKYKGRWCVPNVGELRKQIMTEMHQSRYSVHPGSTKMYHDLRQLYWWNDMKKDIATFVAQCPNCQQVLHRYQPVTTERDINLSVQRCTLLREQCA
;
A
#
# COMPACT_ATOMS: atom_id res chain seq x y z
N MET A 1 4.26 -9.66 16.16
CA MET A 1 4.93 -9.77 14.84
C MET A 1 5.79 -11.03 14.84
N ARG A 2 5.49 -12.03 13.99
CA ARG A 2 6.17 -13.34 13.96
C ARG A 2 7.07 -13.45 12.73
N GLN A 3 8.13 -12.66 12.68
CA GLN A 3 9.02 -12.61 11.51
C GLN A 3 9.73 -13.94 11.22
N PHE A 4 9.90 -14.78 12.24
CA PHE A 4 10.53 -16.10 12.14
C PHE A 4 9.70 -17.13 11.36
N GLU A 5 8.40 -16.88 11.14
CA GLU A 5 7.53 -17.77 10.35
C GLU A 5 7.59 -17.47 8.84
N ASP A 6 8.18 -16.35 8.42
CA ASP A 6 8.31 -15.99 6.99
C ASP A 6 9.61 -16.58 6.40
N PRO A 7 9.52 -17.57 5.49
CA PRO A 7 10.69 -18.23 4.92
C PRO A 7 11.64 -17.27 4.18
N GLU A 8 11.12 -16.19 3.60
CA GLU A 8 11.93 -15.21 2.89
C GLU A 8 12.72 -14.34 3.88
N LEU A 9 12.11 -13.95 5.01
CA LEU A 9 12.82 -13.20 6.05
C LEU A 9 13.87 -14.08 6.75
N VAL A 10 13.62 -15.38 6.89
CA VAL A 10 14.61 -16.33 7.44
C VAL A 10 15.84 -16.43 6.53
N LYS A 11 15.65 -16.60 5.21
CA LYS A 11 16.77 -16.60 4.25
C LYS A 11 17.56 -15.30 4.26
N ILE A 12 16.86 -14.15 4.34
CA ILE A 12 17.50 -12.85 4.43
C ILE A 12 18.34 -12.77 5.71
N LYS A 13 17.80 -13.24 6.85
CA LYS A 13 18.51 -13.28 8.14
C LYS A 13 19.80 -14.11 8.07
N GLU A 14 19.75 -15.29 7.48
CA GLU A 14 20.92 -16.18 7.31
C GLU A 14 22.00 -15.57 6.39
N SER A 15 21.59 -14.67 5.50
CA SER A 15 22.47 -13.99 4.55
C SER A 15 23.11 -12.71 5.13
N ILE A 16 22.65 -12.22 6.28
CA ILE A 16 23.17 -10.99 6.93
C ILE A 16 24.69 -11.05 7.18
N PRO A 17 25.27 -12.16 7.71
CA PRO A 17 26.71 -12.23 7.98
C PRO A 17 27.57 -12.11 6.72
N PHE A 18 27.02 -12.48 5.56
CA PHE A 18 27.72 -12.49 4.27
C PHE A 18 27.55 -11.18 3.48
N GLN A 19 26.60 -10.31 3.84
CA GLN A 19 26.39 -9.06 3.12
C GLN A 19 27.35 -7.96 3.59
N LYS A 20 28.31 -7.64 2.73
CA LYS A 20 29.31 -6.54 2.87
C LYS A 20 28.70 -5.12 2.95
N LYS A 21 27.36 -4.99 2.92
CA LYS A 21 26.62 -3.73 3.01
C LYS A 21 25.50 -3.96 4.02
N GLN A 22 25.58 -3.30 5.19
CA GLN A 22 24.59 -3.34 6.29
C GLN A 22 23.24 -2.74 5.85
N LEU A 23 22.57 -3.37 4.89
CA LEU A 23 21.24 -2.96 4.46
C LEU A 23 20.17 -3.57 5.37
N PHE A 24 20.47 -4.75 5.92
CA PHE A 24 19.64 -5.47 6.86
C PHE A 24 20.32 -5.52 8.22
N GLU A 25 19.58 -5.13 9.24
CA GLU A 25 20.01 -5.10 10.63
C GLU A 25 19.03 -5.93 11.45
N GLN A 26 19.54 -6.80 12.32
CA GLN A 26 18.73 -7.49 13.30
C GLN A 26 18.94 -6.84 14.66
N SER A 27 17.86 -6.39 15.30
CA SER A 27 17.90 -5.92 16.68
C SER A 27 17.96 -7.09 17.66
N ASP A 28 18.41 -6.83 18.90
CA ASP A 28 18.54 -7.84 19.97
C ASP A 28 17.24 -8.61 20.24
N ASN A 29 16.09 -7.98 20.00
CA ASN A 29 14.76 -8.58 20.13
C ASN A 29 14.38 -9.51 18.95
N GLY A 30 15.33 -9.83 18.07
CA GLY A 30 15.12 -10.68 16.88
C GLY A 30 14.44 -9.98 15.70
N ILE A 31 14.11 -8.69 15.82
CA ILE A 31 13.38 -7.95 14.79
C ILE A 31 14.32 -7.47 13.68
N LEU A 32 13.98 -7.81 12.45
CA LEU A 32 14.68 -7.41 11.25
C LEU A 32 14.22 -6.01 10.77
N LYS A 33 15.21 -5.16 10.47
CA LYS A 33 15.03 -3.86 9.84
C LYS A 33 15.83 -3.77 8.53
N TYR A 34 15.27 -3.11 7.53
CA TYR A 34 15.94 -2.78 6.28
C TYR A 34 16.15 -1.27 6.17
N LYS A 35 17.41 -0.81 6.25
CA LYS A 35 17.76 0.62 6.29
C LYS A 35 16.94 1.41 7.33
N GLY A 36 16.85 0.88 8.56
CA GLY A 36 16.06 1.48 9.65
C GLY A 36 14.54 1.27 9.58
N ARG A 37 14.01 0.56 8.57
CA ARG A 37 12.56 0.31 8.39
C ARG A 37 12.18 -1.09 8.81
N TRP A 38 11.01 -1.27 9.43
CA TRP A 38 10.55 -2.55 9.94
C TRP A 38 10.20 -3.52 8.80
N CYS A 39 10.81 -4.70 8.80
CA CYS A 39 10.47 -5.75 7.84
C CYS A 39 9.10 -6.36 8.19
N VAL A 40 8.14 -6.32 7.28
CA VAL A 40 6.80 -6.89 7.53
C VAL A 40 6.74 -8.32 6.99
N PRO A 41 6.57 -9.34 7.85
CA PRO A 41 6.48 -10.73 7.39
C PRO A 41 5.20 -10.97 6.59
N ASN A 42 5.27 -11.89 5.62
CA ASN A 42 4.13 -12.40 4.87
C ASN A 42 3.40 -13.51 5.67
N VAL A 43 2.98 -13.17 6.89
CA VAL A 43 2.36 -14.13 7.81
C VAL A 43 0.96 -13.62 8.17
N GLY A 44 -0.04 -14.43 7.87
CA GLY A 44 -1.46 -14.07 8.02
C GLY A 44 -1.83 -12.83 7.19
N GLU A 45 -2.70 -11.98 7.74
CA GLU A 45 -3.23 -10.79 7.06
C GLU A 45 -2.48 -9.50 7.43
N LEU A 46 -1.29 -9.57 8.04
CA LEU A 46 -0.61 -8.40 8.61
C LEU A 46 -0.34 -7.30 7.57
N ARG A 47 0.20 -7.66 6.40
CA ARG A 47 0.44 -6.71 5.30
C ARG A 47 -0.86 -6.04 4.84
N LYS A 48 -1.94 -6.82 4.76
CA LYS A 48 -3.27 -6.31 4.36
C LYS A 48 -3.86 -5.38 5.40
N GLN A 49 -3.72 -5.66 6.69
CA GLN A 49 -4.16 -4.79 7.77
C GLN A 49 -3.47 -3.43 7.70
N ILE A 50 -2.14 -3.43 7.52
CA ILE A 50 -1.34 -2.21 7.35
C ILE A 50 -1.81 -1.42 6.11
N MET A 51 -2.02 -2.08 4.97
CA MET A 51 -2.52 -1.42 3.76
C MET A 51 -3.94 -0.87 3.95
N THR A 52 -4.80 -1.60 4.65
CA THR A 52 -6.20 -1.21 4.93
C THR A 52 -6.25 0.03 5.80
N GLU A 53 -5.47 0.08 6.88
CA GLU A 53 -5.41 1.22 7.79
C GLU A 53 -4.95 2.49 7.06
N MET A 54 -3.91 2.39 6.21
CA MET A 54 -3.44 3.53 5.42
C MET A 54 -4.44 3.96 4.35
N HIS A 55 -5.19 3.02 3.78
CA HIS A 55 -6.15 3.30 2.71
C HIS A 55 -7.48 3.86 3.24
N GLN A 56 -7.89 3.47 4.44
CA GLN A 56 -9.15 3.88 5.09
C GLN A 56 -8.98 5.03 6.08
N SER A 57 -7.77 5.58 6.22
CA SER A 57 -7.53 6.73 7.08
C SER A 57 -8.49 7.86 6.72
N ARG A 58 -9.27 8.34 7.71
CA ARG A 58 -10.31 9.37 7.56
C ARG A 58 -9.79 10.67 6.92
N TYR A 59 -8.48 10.89 6.96
CA TYR A 59 -7.81 12.08 6.43
C TYR A 59 -7.22 11.89 5.03
N SER A 60 -7.22 10.67 4.50
CA SER A 60 -6.78 10.38 3.14
C SER A 60 -7.99 10.24 2.24
N VAL A 61 -8.23 11.21 1.36
CA VAL A 61 -9.04 10.99 0.16
C VAL A 61 -8.38 9.82 -0.59
N HIS A 62 -9.05 8.66 -0.61
CA HIS A 62 -8.57 7.36 -1.12
C HIS A 62 -7.21 7.43 -1.83
N PRO A 63 -6.10 7.24 -1.10
CA PRO A 63 -4.78 7.54 -1.61
C PRO A 63 -4.46 6.54 -2.73
N GLY A 64 -4.03 7.05 -3.89
CA GLY A 64 -3.53 6.21 -4.96
C GLY A 64 -2.30 5.40 -4.55
N SER A 65 -1.94 4.39 -5.33
CA SER A 65 -0.82 3.47 -5.07
C SER A 65 0.50 4.18 -4.78
N THR A 66 0.79 5.27 -5.50
CA THR A 66 1.99 6.10 -5.30
C THR A 66 2.03 6.70 -3.90
N LYS A 67 0.95 7.36 -3.46
CA LYS A 67 0.88 7.96 -2.12
C LYS A 67 1.00 6.91 -1.02
N MET A 68 0.25 5.81 -1.15
CA MET A 68 0.35 4.69 -0.20
C MET A 68 1.77 4.13 -0.08
N TYR A 69 2.47 3.96 -1.22
CA TYR A 69 3.86 3.53 -1.19
C TYR A 69 4.77 4.54 -0.48
N HIS A 70 4.60 5.84 -0.73
CA HIS A 70 5.39 6.89 -0.10
C HIS A 70 5.19 6.98 1.41
N ASP A 71 3.97 6.78 1.89
CA ASP A 71 3.65 6.82 3.30
C ASP A 71 4.17 5.56 4.01
N LEU A 72 3.91 4.37 3.45
CA LEU A 72 4.33 3.11 4.06
C LEU A 72 5.85 2.91 4.05
N ARG A 73 6.56 3.33 2.99
CA ARG A 73 8.02 3.12 2.88
C ARG A 73 8.85 3.90 3.90
N GLN A 74 8.25 4.79 4.69
CA GLN A 74 8.93 5.52 5.74
C GLN A 74 9.17 4.63 6.97
N LEU A 75 8.22 3.74 7.26
CA LEU A 75 8.23 2.91 8.47
C LEU A 75 8.42 1.44 8.14
N TYR A 76 7.90 0.97 7.01
CA TYR A 76 7.82 -0.45 6.68
C TYR A 76 8.60 -0.79 5.42
N TRP A 77 8.98 -2.06 5.34
CA TRP A 77 9.58 -2.67 4.17
C TRP A 77 9.16 -4.13 4.05
N TRP A 78 8.91 -4.61 2.84
CA TRP A 78 8.79 -6.04 2.52
C TRP A 78 9.06 -6.28 1.03
N ASN A 79 9.33 -7.54 0.66
CA ASN A 79 9.49 -7.93 -0.75
C ASN A 79 8.20 -7.67 -1.53
N ASP A 80 8.32 -7.12 -2.74
CA ASP A 80 7.19 -6.79 -3.61
C ASP A 80 6.18 -5.77 -3.06
N MET A 81 6.56 -4.97 -2.07
CA MET A 81 5.72 -3.93 -1.46
C MET A 81 4.99 -3.02 -2.45
N LYS A 82 5.67 -2.58 -3.53
CA LYS A 82 5.02 -1.77 -4.59
C LYS A 82 3.91 -2.54 -5.31
N LYS A 83 4.15 -3.82 -5.62
CA LYS A 83 3.23 -4.70 -6.35
C LYS A 83 2.01 -5.01 -5.48
N ASP A 84 2.24 -5.31 -4.20
CA ASP A 84 1.16 -5.55 -3.23
C ASP A 84 0.26 -4.33 -3.09
N ILE A 85 0.84 -3.13 -2.94
CA ILE A 85 0.09 -1.88 -2.84
C ILE A 85 -0.71 -1.60 -4.12
N ALA A 86 -0.09 -1.79 -5.30
CA ALA A 86 -0.78 -1.60 -6.57
C ALA A 86 -1.98 -2.55 -6.72
N THR A 87 -1.79 -3.82 -6.37
CA THR A 87 -2.85 -4.84 -6.39
C THR A 87 -3.97 -4.50 -5.41
N PHE A 88 -3.62 -4.06 -4.20
CA PHE A 88 -4.58 -3.68 -3.16
C PHE A 88 -5.45 -2.49 -3.60
N VAL A 89 -4.85 -1.42 -4.12
CA VAL A 89 -5.59 -0.24 -4.60
C VAL A 89 -6.45 -0.57 -5.82
N ALA A 90 -5.95 -1.41 -6.73
CA ALA A 90 -6.68 -1.84 -7.91
C ALA A 90 -7.95 -2.64 -7.57
N GLN A 91 -7.98 -3.32 -6.42
CA GLN A 91 -9.15 -4.06 -5.93
C GLN A 91 -10.17 -3.17 -5.19
N CYS A 92 -9.87 -1.89 -4.93
CA CYS A 92 -10.78 -1.00 -4.23
C CYS A 92 -11.88 -0.47 -5.17
N PRO A 93 -13.18 -0.77 -4.92
CA PRO A 93 -14.28 -0.32 -5.77
C PRO A 93 -14.36 1.21 -5.89
N ASN A 94 -14.04 1.93 -4.81
CA ASN A 94 -14.06 3.40 -4.80
C ASN A 94 -12.96 3.98 -5.70
N CYS A 95 -11.75 3.41 -5.64
CA CYS A 95 -10.65 3.82 -6.52
C CYS A 95 -10.92 3.48 -7.98
N GLN A 96 -11.53 2.32 -8.25
CA GLN A 96 -11.93 1.94 -9.60
C GLN A 96 -12.94 2.93 -10.19
N GLN A 97 -13.97 3.32 -9.44
CA GLN A 97 -14.96 4.28 -9.90
C GLN A 97 -14.34 5.64 -10.26
N VAL A 98 -13.36 6.09 -9.49
CA VAL A 98 -12.65 7.35 -9.74
C VAL A 98 -11.80 7.24 -11.01
N LEU A 99 -11.07 6.13 -11.21
CA LEU A 99 -10.28 5.90 -12.42
C LEU A 99 -11.13 5.92 -13.70
N HIS A 100 -12.34 5.34 -13.68
CA HIS A 100 -13.26 5.40 -14.83
C HIS A 100 -13.74 6.83 -15.15
N ARG A 101 -13.82 7.72 -14.16
CA ARG A 101 -14.22 9.12 -14.35
C ARG A 101 -13.13 10.01 -14.93
N TYR A 102 -11.85 9.61 -14.79
CA TYR A 102 -10.70 10.33 -15.33
C TYR A 102 -10.26 9.84 -16.72
N GLN A 103 -10.99 8.90 -17.35
CA GLN A 103 -10.77 8.62 -18.76
C GLN A 103 -11.06 9.90 -19.57
N PRO A 104 -10.19 10.28 -20.53
CA PRO A 104 -10.36 11.49 -21.31
C PRO A 104 -11.71 11.43 -22.01
N VAL A 105 -12.57 12.37 -21.65
CA VAL A 105 -13.92 12.51 -22.19
C VAL A 105 -13.77 12.95 -23.64
N THR A 106 -13.95 12.03 -24.59
CA THR A 106 -13.70 12.29 -26.02
C THR A 106 -14.90 12.91 -26.74
N THR A 107 -16.07 13.02 -26.09
CA THR A 107 -17.28 13.58 -26.71
C THR A 107 -18.07 14.51 -25.77
N GLU A 108 -18.69 15.56 -26.34
CA GLU A 108 -19.46 16.57 -25.58
C GLU A 108 -20.65 15.99 -24.80
N ARG A 109 -21.20 14.85 -25.22
CA ARG A 109 -22.31 14.17 -24.51
C ARG A 109 -21.87 13.62 -23.15
N ASP A 110 -20.63 13.17 -23.06
CA ASP A 110 -20.07 12.56 -21.86
C ASP A 110 -19.68 13.60 -20.80
N ILE A 111 -19.43 14.85 -21.19
CA ILE A 111 -19.18 15.98 -20.28
C ILE A 111 -20.43 16.27 -19.43
N ASN A 112 -21.60 16.32 -20.07
CA ASN A 112 -22.86 16.59 -19.37
C ASN A 112 -23.22 15.46 -18.39
N LEU A 113 -22.98 14.20 -18.75
CA LEU A 113 -23.15 13.04 -17.87
C LEU A 113 -22.18 13.05 -16.68
N SER A 114 -20.93 13.47 -16.88
CA SER A 114 -19.94 13.60 -15.80
C SER A 114 -20.30 14.71 -14.81
N VAL A 115 -20.80 15.86 -15.29
CA VAL A 115 -21.27 16.97 -14.45
C VAL A 115 -22.52 16.57 -13.65
N GLN A 116 -23.49 15.89 -14.27
CA GLN A 116 -24.70 15.39 -13.59
C GLN A 116 -24.38 14.34 -12.52
N ARG A 117 -23.35 13.52 -12.73
CA ARG A 117 -22.91 12.51 -11.75
C ARG A 117 -22.14 13.11 -10.58
N CYS A 118 -21.56 14.32 -10.73
CA CYS A 118 -20.91 15.06 -9.66
C CYS A 118 -21.91 15.81 -8.76
N THR A 119 -23.01 16.32 -9.29
CA THR A 119 -24.07 16.97 -8.49
C THR A 119 -24.85 15.96 -7.64
N LEU A 120 -25.16 14.77 -8.18
CA LEU A 120 -25.88 13.72 -7.44
C LEU A 120 -25.09 13.08 -6.27
N LEU A 121 -23.76 13.21 -6.24
CA LEU A 121 -22.91 12.67 -5.16
C LEU A 121 -22.72 13.62 -3.98
N ARG A 122 -23.12 14.89 -4.10
CA ARG A 122 -23.13 15.82 -2.96
C ARG A 122 -24.35 15.63 -2.05
N GLU A 123 -25.40 14.97 -2.52
CA GLU A 123 -26.65 14.78 -1.78
C GLU A 123 -26.71 13.45 -1.00
N GLN A 124 -25.70 12.59 -1.11
CA GLN A 124 -25.65 11.29 -0.40
C GLN A 124 -24.67 11.26 0.78
N CYS A 125 -24.08 12.40 1.15
CA CYS A 125 -23.20 12.54 2.32
C CYS A 125 -23.77 13.56 3.35
N ALA A 126 -25.08 13.49 3.62
CA ALA A 126 -25.72 14.12 4.78
C ALA A 126 -26.32 13.03 5.69
#